data_AF-A0A2V7W1E2-F1
#
_entry.id   AF-A0A2V7W1E2-F1
#
_cell.length_a   1.000
_cell.length_b   1.000
_cell.length_c   1.000
_cell.angle_alpha   90.00
_cell.angle_beta   90.00
_cell.angle_gamma   90.00
#
_symmetry.space_group_name_H-M   'P 1'
#
loop_
_entity.id
_entity.type
_entity.pdbx_description
1 polymer ?
#
loop_
_entity_poly.entity_id
_entity_poly.type
_entity_poly.pdbx_seq_one_letter_code
_entity_poly.pdbx_strand_id
1 'polypeptide(L)' 'MRTQKEPVLKARAYVYNFDRMVYVNRAEKKAFSVDWLEDHSDDELQQALDERNSDWRLYLNSEPSQAVIDTFLAEVNG' A
#
# COMPACT_ATOMS: atom_id res chain seq x y z
N MET A 1 -5.33 -14.28 1.87
CA MET A 1 -4.07 -14.06 1.13
C MET A 1 -3.02 -13.63 2.15
N ARG A 2 -1.84 -14.24 2.17
CA ARG A 2 -0.73 -13.86 3.07
C ARG A 2 0.52 -13.73 2.20
N THR A 3 0.99 -12.51 2.00
CA THR A 3 2.30 -12.27 1.36
C THR A 3 3.41 -12.53 2.37
N GLN A 4 4.59 -12.96 1.90
CA GLN A 4 5.76 -13.16 2.76
C GLN A 4 6.20 -11.86 3.46
N LYS A 5 5.82 -10.70 2.90
CA LYS A 5 6.13 -9.35 3.40
C LYS A 5 5.16 -8.84 4.47
N GLU A 6 4.09 -9.58 4.77
CA GLU A 6 3.09 -9.20 5.78
C GLU A 6 3.69 -8.87 7.16
N PRO A 7 4.70 -9.59 7.69
CA PRO A 7 5.30 -9.27 8.98
C PRO A 7 5.94 -7.87 9.03
N VAL A 8 6.64 -7.47 7.95
CA VAL A 8 7.28 -6.15 7.84
C VAL A 8 6.23 -5.05 7.80
N LEU A 9 5.18 -5.25 7.01
CA LEU A 9 4.06 -4.31 6.90
C LEU A 9 3.34 -4.15 8.24
N LYS A 10 3.07 -5.25 8.95
CA LYS A 10 2.47 -5.22 10.30
C LYS A 10 3.37 -4.51 11.32
N ALA A 11 4.69 -4.71 11.25
CA ALA A 11 5.63 -4.01 12.13
C ALA A 11 5.60 -2.49 11.91
N ARG A 12 5.23 -2.03 10.72
CA ARG A 12 4.99 -0.60 10.40
C ARG A 12 3.52 -0.18 10.46
N ALA A 13 2.68 -0.89 11.21
CA ALA A 13 1.27 -0.57 11.42
C ALA A 13 0.42 -0.48 10.14
N TYR A 14 0.81 -1.18 9.07
CA TYR A 14 -0.06 -1.33 7.91
C TYR A 14 -1.20 -2.30 8.23
N VAL A 15 -2.39 -1.94 7.79
CA VAL A 15 -3.62 -2.74 7.94
C VAL A 15 -4.04 -3.26 6.57
N TYR A 16 -4.40 -4.53 6.50
CA TYR A 16 -4.89 -5.13 5.26
C TYR A 16 -6.36 -4.76 5.01
N ASN A 17 -6.64 -4.17 3.85
CA ASN A 17 -7.97 -3.92 3.32
C ASN A 17 -8.33 -5.07 2.37
N PHE A 18 -9.29 -5.90 2.79
CA PHE A 18 -9.73 -7.08 2.03
C PHE A 18 -10.48 -6.73 0.74
N ASP A 19 -11.30 -5.67 0.75
CA ASP A 19 -12.13 -5.27 -0.39
C ASP A 19 -11.27 -4.79 -1.57
N ARG A 20 -10.13 -4.17 -1.25
CA ARG A 20 -9.20 -3.59 -2.21
C ARG A 20 -7.93 -4.40 -2.42
N MET A 21 -7.73 -5.47 -1.63
CA MET A 21 -6.52 -6.29 -1.62
C MET A 21 -5.23 -5.46 -1.51
N VAL A 22 -5.21 -4.52 -0.57
CA VAL A 22 -4.07 -3.63 -0.32
C VAL A 22 -3.74 -3.55 1.17
N TYR A 23 -2.47 -3.36 1.50
CA TYR A 23 -2.02 -2.96 2.82
C TYR A 23 -1.94 -1.44 2.88
N VAL A 24 -2.55 -0.83 3.89
CA VAL A 24 -2.69 0.63 4.01
C VAL A 24 -2.13 1.12 5.33
N ASN A 25 -1.35 2.19 5.30
CA ASN A 25 -0.97 2.96 6.48
C ASN A 25 -1.36 4.43 6.27
N ARG A 26 -2.33 4.90 7.05
CA ARG A 26 -2.85 6.28 6.99
C ARG A 26 -1.84 7.30 7.52
N ALA A 27 -1.01 6.93 8.50
CA ALA A 27 0.00 7.83 9.08
C ALA A 27 1.16 8.08 8.11
N GLU A 28 1.57 7.06 7.37
CA GLU A 28 2.57 7.19 6.29
C GLU A 28 1.94 7.63 4.95
N LYS A 29 0.60 7.66 4.85
CA LYS A 29 -0.16 7.91 3.62
C LYS A 29 0.29 7.01 2.46
N LYS A 30 0.45 5.71 2.73
CA LYS A 30 0.91 4.74 1.73
C LYS A 30 -0.03 3.56 1.64
N ALA A 31 -0.18 3.03 0.43
CA ALA A 31 -0.87 1.78 0.19
C ALA A 31 -0.06 0.89 -0.75
N PHE A 32 -0.03 -0.41 -0.46
CA PHE A 32 0.65 -1.43 -1.27
C PHE A 32 -0.34 -2.51 -1.67
N SER A 33 -0.55 -2.73 -2.97
CA SER A 33 -1.29 -3.91 -3.43
C SER A 33 -0.54 -5.19 -3.13
N VAL A 34 -1.27 -6.29 -2.94
CA VAL A 34 -0.61 -7.59 -2.78
C VAL A 34 0.17 -7.96 -4.04
N ASP A 35 -0.36 -7.69 -5.22
CA ASP A 35 0.34 -7.96 -6.49
C ASP A 35 1.68 -7.22 -6.56
N TRP A 36 1.73 -5.95 -6.13
CA TRP A 36 2.99 -5.20 -6.05
C TRP A 36 3.96 -5.82 -5.05
N LEU A 37 3.46 -6.25 -3.89
CA LEU A 37 4.27 -6.92 -2.88
C LEU A 37 4.76 -8.30 -3.33
N GLU A 38 4.08 -8.98 -4.23
CA GLU A 38 4.54 -10.27 -4.75
C GLU A 38 5.56 -10.11 -5.89
N ASP A 39 5.41 -9.06 -6.71
CA ASP A 39 6.25 -8.84 -7.89
C ASP A 39 7.54 -8.06 -7.62
N HIS A 40 7.62 -7.30 -6.53
CA HIS A 40 8.80 -6.48 -6.20
C HIS A 40 9.68 -7.15 -5.14
N SER A 41 10.95 -6.81 -5.06
CA SER A 41 11.89 -7.36 -4.07
C SER A 41 11.68 -6.78 -2.65
N ASP A 42 12.31 -7.41 -1.66
CA ASP A 42 12.33 -6.88 -0.28
C ASP A 42 13.05 -5.53 -0.19
N ASP A 43 14.10 -5.33 -1.01
CA ASP A 43 14.85 -4.06 -1.07
C ASP A 43 13.97 -2.92 -1.62
N GLU A 44 13.19 -3.19 -2.67
CA GLU A 44 12.24 -2.23 -3.22
C GLU A 44 11.13 -1.90 -2.23
N LEU A 45 10.60 -2.91 -1.51
CA LEU A 45 9.66 -2.66 -0.42
C LEU A 45 10.31 -1.77 0.66
N GLN A 46 11.53 -2.06 1.06
CA GLN A 46 12.20 -1.30 2.12
C GLN A 46 12.41 0.16 1.70
N GLN A 47 12.85 0.39 0.46
CA GLN A 47 12.99 1.72 -0.11
C GLN A 47 11.63 2.45 -0.14
N ALA A 48 10.58 1.78 -0.60
CA ALA A 48 9.23 2.33 -0.64
C ALA A 48 8.68 2.66 0.76
N LEU A 49 8.99 1.85 1.77
CA LEU A 49 8.62 2.09 3.17
C LEU A 49 9.39 3.26 3.77
N ASP A 50 10.65 3.47 3.39
CA ASP A 50 11.50 4.56 3.92
C ASP A 50 11.32 5.89 3.19
N GLU A 51 10.74 5.88 1.99
CA GLU A 51 10.44 7.10 1.24
C GLU A 51 9.52 8.04 2.03
N ARG A 52 9.83 9.34 2.06
CA ARG A 52 8.91 10.34 2.63
C ARG A 52 8.05 10.95 1.55
N ASN A 53 6.75 11.03 1.81
CA ASN A 53 5.76 11.57 0.89
C ASN A 53 4.84 12.55 1.64
N SER A 54 4.59 13.71 1.01
CA SER A 54 3.66 14.72 1.53
C SER A 54 2.20 14.29 1.34
N ASP A 55 1.95 13.59 0.23
CA ASP A 55 0.64 13.14 -0.22
C ASP A 55 0.57 11.62 -0.34
N TRP A 56 -0.64 11.09 -0.57
CA TRP A 56 -0.86 9.65 -0.69
C TRP A 56 -0.06 9.03 -1.81
N ARG A 57 0.62 7.91 -1.53
CA ARG A 57 1.35 7.12 -2.52
C ARG A 57 0.83 5.69 -2.59
N LEU A 58 0.48 5.28 -3.80
CA LEU A 58 -0.10 3.95 -4.08
C LEU A 58 0.90 3.14 -4.90
N TYR A 59 1.29 1.99 -4.36
CA TYR A 59 2.21 1.05 -4.99
C TYR A 59 1.41 -0.12 -5.58
N LEU A 60 1.18 -0.01 -6.89
CA LEU A 60 0.32 -0.87 -7.69
C LEU A 60 1.09 -1.28 -8.96
N ASN A 61 0.85 -2.50 -9.47
CA ASN A 61 1.49 -2.97 -10.70
C ASN A 61 0.88 -2.36 -11.97
N SER A 62 -0.28 -1.71 -11.85
CA SER A 62 -0.95 -1.04 -12.94
C SER A 62 -1.54 0.26 -12.42
N GLU A 63 -1.47 1.31 -13.24
CA GLU A 63 -2.02 2.62 -12.89
C GLU A 63 -3.56 2.56 -12.90
N PRO A 64 -4.21 2.74 -11.75
CA PRO A 64 -5.66 2.76 -11.69
C PRO A 64 -6.19 4.10 -12.22
N SER A 65 -7.44 4.12 -12.68
CA SER A 65 -8.09 5.38 -13.05
C SER A 65 -8.19 6.34 -11.86
N GLN A 66 -8.15 7.64 -12.12
CA GLN A 66 -8.27 8.67 -11.07
C GLN A 66 -9.54 8.50 -10.21
N ALA A 67 -10.67 8.14 -10.82
CA ALA A 67 -11.91 7.91 -10.09
C ALA A 67 -11.80 6.76 -9.05
N VAL A 68 -11.00 5.73 -9.34
CA VAL A 68 -10.73 4.64 -8.41
C VAL A 68 -9.82 5.11 -7.28
N ILE A 69 -8.81 5.93 -7.58
CA ILE A 69 -7.93 6.55 -6.57
C ILE A 69 -8.75 7.42 -5.63
N ASP A 70 -9.57 8.33 -6.16
CA ASP A 70 -10.36 9.26 -5.34
C ASP A 70 -11.33 8.51 -4.42
N THR A 71 -11.97 7.47 -4.94
CA THR A 71 -12.86 6.60 -4.15
C THR A 71 -12.09 5.89 -3.04
N PHE A 72 -10.93 5.29 -3.36
CA PHE A 72 -10.09 4.64 -2.37
C PHE A 72 -9.62 5.61 -1.28
N LEU A 73 -9.18 6.80 -1.67
CA LEU A 73 -8.73 7.83 -0.73
C LEU A 73 -9.87 8.32 0.16
N ALA A 74 -11.09 8.43 -0.35
CA ALA A 74 -12.26 8.74 0.47
C ALA A 74 -12.55 7.62 1.49
N GLU A 75 -12.45 6.34 1.09
CA GLU A 75 -12.65 5.17 1.96
C GLU A 75 -11.62 5.09 3.09
N VAL A 76 -10.35 5.40 2.82
CA VAL A 76 -9.27 5.30 3.82
C VAL A 76 -9.05 6.55 4.64
N ASN A 77 -9.60 7.70 4.24
CA ASN A 77 -9.57 8.93 5.05
C ASN A 77 -10.87 9.19 5.82
N GLY A 78 -11.95 8.47 5.50
CA GLY A 78 -13.15 8.35 6.33
C GLY A 78 -12.87 7.60 7.63
#